data_AF-A0A259HI47-F1
#
_entry.id   AF-A0A259HI47-F1
#
_cell.length_a   1.000
_cell.length_b   1.000
_cell.length_c   1.000
_cell.angle_alpha   90.00
_cell.angle_beta   90.00
_cell.angle_gamma   90.00
#
_symmetry.space_group_name_H-M   'P 1'
#
loop_
_entity.id
_entity.type
_entity.pdbx_description
1 polymer ?
#
loop_
_entity_poly.entity_id
_entity_poly.type
_entity_poly.pdbx_seq_one_letter_code
_entity_poly.pdbx_strand_id
1 'polypeptide(L)'
;MKPPILFVFLLTTISTFLSAQSDKKLLIEPLTGNFYVYTTYNTYQDSKVRANGVYLVTKKGVVLFDTPWDTTQFQPLLDSIYSRHQKKVVMAFATHWHSDKTAGLEYYKQLGIKTYTTQLTDALSKKNNAKRAQFLMTKDTSFVVDQYQFETYYPGEGHTQDNIVIWFPKERILLGGCLIKGAKDKNLGFLGDGNTKAYASTLLKVQKKYTNPKYIITTHSDWRDINSLRNSIKLAKQLAPSSKELRHVVLFGWKANANKDSIEIAIKAFGELPKQINTIKSYEWGENNSREKLNQGFTHCFVLTFSSEKDRDDYLVHPTHIAFTKLLPNILDKVTVVDYWINK
;
A
#
# COMPACT_ATOMS: atom_id res chain seq x y z
N MET A 1 29.04 81.22 19.79
CA MET A 1 27.89 80.59 19.10
C MET A 1 28.45 79.53 18.16
N LYS A 2 28.26 78.25 18.47
CA LYS A 2 28.62 77.10 17.62
C LYS A 2 27.32 76.38 17.25
N PRO A 3 27.10 75.93 16.00
CA PRO A 3 25.85 75.30 15.60
C PRO A 3 25.76 73.88 16.20
N PRO A 4 24.55 73.33 16.40
CA PRO A 4 24.38 72.03 17.05
C PRO A 4 24.65 70.89 16.07
N ILE A 5 25.34 69.86 16.58
CA ILE A 5 25.55 68.57 15.91
C ILE A 5 24.24 67.78 16.01
N LEU A 6 23.63 67.50 14.86
CA LEU A 6 22.45 66.65 14.74
C LEU A 6 22.88 65.17 14.85
N PHE A 7 22.63 64.55 16.01
CA PHE A 7 22.75 63.11 16.19
C PHE A 7 21.48 62.43 15.66
N VAL A 8 21.56 61.81 14.48
CA VAL A 8 20.50 60.93 13.98
C VAL A 8 20.70 59.54 14.60
N PHE A 9 19.89 59.23 15.62
CA PHE A 9 19.72 57.87 16.12
C PHE A 9 18.91 57.07 15.09
N LEU A 10 19.56 56.15 14.38
CA LEU A 10 18.89 55.17 13.54
C LEU A 10 18.31 54.06 14.44
N LEU A 11 17.03 54.19 14.81
CA LEU A 11 16.25 53.10 15.42
C LEU A 11 15.87 52.08 14.33
N THR A 12 16.65 51.02 14.16
CA THR A 12 16.22 49.81 13.44
C THR A 12 15.67 48.80 14.44
N THR A 13 14.38 48.92 14.76
CA THR A 13 13.68 47.91 15.54
C THR A 13 13.15 46.79 14.65
N ILE A 14 13.69 45.59 14.89
CA ILE A 14 13.01 44.28 14.95
C ILE A 14 12.18 43.89 13.72
N SER A 15 12.78 43.05 12.87
CA SER A 15 12.03 42.18 11.94
C SER A 15 12.80 40.87 11.71
N THR A 16 13.05 40.11 12.78
CA THR A 16 13.64 38.76 12.69
C THR A 16 12.88 37.76 13.55
N PHE A 17 11.57 37.63 13.33
CA PHE A 17 10.77 36.54 13.93
C PHE A 17 9.98 35.70 12.91
N LEU A 18 10.42 35.67 11.65
CA LEU A 18 9.78 34.85 10.61
C LEU A 18 10.82 34.19 9.69
N SER A 19 11.67 33.30 10.23
CA SER A 19 12.43 32.32 9.41
C SER A 19 13.07 31.14 10.19
N ALA A 20 12.72 30.89 11.44
CA ALA A 20 13.37 29.83 12.24
C ALA A 20 12.62 28.46 12.22
N GLN A 21 11.79 28.18 11.22
CA GLN A 21 10.90 26.99 11.24
C GLN A 21 11.17 25.91 10.19
N SER A 22 12.23 25.98 9.38
CA SER A 22 12.39 25.06 8.23
C SER A 22 13.43 23.92 8.33
N ASP A 23 14.15 23.71 9.45
CA ASP A 23 15.27 22.74 9.48
C ASP A 23 15.39 21.80 10.70
N LYS A 24 14.28 21.54 11.42
CA LYS A 24 14.36 20.61 12.56
C LYS A 24 14.57 19.16 12.09
N LYS A 25 15.75 18.58 12.41
CA LYS A 25 16.11 17.17 12.16
C LYS A 25 15.28 16.18 13.00
N LEU A 26 14.83 16.62 14.18
CA LEU A 26 13.96 15.88 15.08
C LEU A 26 12.82 16.78 15.55
N LEU A 27 11.59 16.30 15.40
CA LEU A 27 10.37 16.91 15.96
C LEU A 27 9.77 15.94 16.97
N ILE A 28 9.19 16.47 18.05
CA ILE A 28 8.46 15.70 19.06
C ILE A 28 7.16 16.44 19.34
N GLU A 29 6.03 15.77 19.15
CA GLU A 29 4.69 16.32 19.29
C GLU A 29 3.86 15.43 20.24
N PRO A 30 3.04 16.01 21.13
CA PRO A 30 2.12 15.22 21.94
C PRO A 30 1.05 14.57 21.06
N LEU A 31 0.72 13.30 21.37
CA LEU A 31 -0.41 12.59 20.75
C LEU A 31 -1.63 12.64 21.67
N THR A 32 -1.54 11.97 22.82
CA THR A 32 -2.58 11.91 23.85
C THR A 32 -2.01 11.32 25.13
N GLY A 33 -2.42 11.84 26.29
CA GLY A 33 -1.88 11.40 27.58
C GLY A 33 -0.34 11.39 27.59
N ASN A 34 0.26 10.22 27.84
CA ASN A 34 1.71 10.01 27.89
C ASN A 34 2.33 9.52 26.56
N PHE A 35 1.59 9.62 25.45
CA PHE A 35 2.06 9.24 24.12
C PHE A 35 2.52 10.46 23.34
N TYR A 36 3.63 10.29 22.62
CA TYR A 36 4.23 11.33 21.78
C TYR A 36 4.63 10.73 20.44
N VAL A 37 4.44 11.50 19.37
CA VAL A 37 4.99 11.17 18.05
C VAL A 37 6.30 11.93 17.90
N TYR A 38 7.36 11.22 17.51
CA TYR A 38 8.59 11.85 17.08
C TYR A 38 8.73 11.70 15.57
N THR A 39 9.22 12.73 14.88
CA THR A 39 9.50 12.72 13.44
C THR A 39 10.96 12.99 13.21
N THR A 40 11.61 12.12 12.44
CA THR A 40 12.94 12.36 11.87
C THR A 40 12.85 12.40 10.35
N TYR A 41 13.92 12.83 9.67
CA TYR A 41 13.94 12.99 8.23
C TYR A 41 15.19 12.36 7.64
N ASN A 42 15.05 11.64 6.53
CA ASN A 42 16.18 11.14 5.77
C ASN A 42 16.00 11.45 4.28
N THR A 43 17.06 11.34 3.50
CA THR A 43 17.00 11.54 2.04
C THR A 43 16.77 10.19 1.35
N TYR A 44 15.75 10.11 0.51
CA TYR A 44 15.46 8.97 -0.35
C TYR A 44 15.15 9.47 -1.75
N GLN A 45 15.90 9.00 -2.77
CA GLN A 45 15.78 9.46 -4.15
C GLN A 45 15.73 10.99 -4.27
N ASP A 46 16.73 11.66 -3.68
CA ASP A 46 16.88 13.12 -3.63
C ASP A 46 15.74 13.89 -2.95
N SER A 47 14.81 13.18 -2.32
CA SER A 47 13.68 13.76 -1.61
C SER A 47 13.83 13.58 -0.11
N LYS A 48 13.53 14.64 0.65
CA LYS A 48 13.47 14.59 2.12
C LYS A 48 12.21 13.84 2.54
N VAL A 49 12.37 12.62 3.05
CA VAL A 49 11.28 11.77 3.51
C VAL A 49 11.23 11.78 5.03
N ARG A 50 10.05 12.01 5.57
CA ARG A 50 9.80 11.95 7.02
C ARG A 50 9.63 10.50 7.48
N ALA A 51 10.05 10.22 8.71
CA ALA A 51 9.80 8.97 9.41
C ALA A 51 9.29 9.27 10.82
N ASN A 52 8.02 8.97 11.04
CA ASN A 52 7.36 9.10 12.33
C ASN A 52 7.54 7.78 13.11
N GLY A 53 7.84 7.90 14.40
CA GLY A 53 7.72 6.84 15.39
C GLY A 53 6.98 7.35 16.62
N VAL A 54 6.74 6.48 17.59
CA VAL A 54 6.01 6.82 18.81
C VAL A 54 6.84 6.48 20.03
N TYR A 55 6.75 7.28 21.09
CA TYR A 55 7.20 6.85 22.41
C TYR A 55 6.12 7.03 23.45
N LEU A 56 6.12 6.12 24.42
CA LEU A 56 5.21 6.07 25.56
C LEU A 56 6.00 6.28 26.85
N VAL A 57 5.64 7.28 27.63
CA VAL A 57 6.23 7.55 28.94
C VAL A 57 5.49 6.78 30.03
N THR A 58 6.23 5.98 30.83
CA THR A 58 5.69 5.23 31.97
C THR A 58 6.51 5.50 33.24
N LYS A 59 6.02 5.04 34.40
CA LYS A 59 6.81 5.14 35.65
C LYS A 59 8.12 4.36 35.58
N LYS A 60 8.12 3.22 34.85
CA LYS A 60 9.25 2.29 34.69
C LYS A 60 10.28 2.73 33.63
N GLY A 61 10.00 3.80 32.89
CA GLY A 61 10.82 4.27 31.78
C GLY A 61 10.00 4.48 30.51
N VAL A 62 10.69 4.81 29.41
CA VAL A 62 10.06 5.07 28.12
C VAL A 62 10.14 3.85 27.22
N VAL A 63 9.03 3.55 26.53
CA VAL A 63 8.95 2.54 25.48
C VAL A 63 8.93 3.25 24.13
N LEU A 64 9.87 2.89 23.26
CA LEU A 64 10.05 3.46 21.93
C LEU A 64 9.51 2.49 20.86
N PHE A 65 8.76 3.00 19.89
CA PHE A 65 8.18 2.24 18.78
C PHE A 65 8.71 2.80 17.46
N ASP A 66 9.40 1.92 16.74
CA ASP A 66 10.36 2.18 15.67
C ASP A 66 11.54 3.03 16.14
N THR A 67 12.71 2.89 15.50
CA THR A 67 13.86 3.79 15.74
C THR A 67 13.86 4.93 14.73
N PRO A 68 14.57 6.05 14.98
CA PRO A 68 14.83 7.04 13.95
C PRO A 68 15.39 6.44 12.66
N TRP A 69 15.05 7.03 11.51
CA TRP A 69 15.71 6.69 10.25
C TRP A 69 17.04 7.44 10.10
N ASP A 70 17.08 8.70 10.52
CA ASP A 70 18.29 9.50 10.57
C ASP A 70 19.18 9.02 11.72
N THR A 71 20.31 8.40 11.36
CA THR A 71 21.29 7.87 12.33
C THR A 71 21.87 8.95 13.25
N THR A 72 21.88 10.21 12.82
CA THR A 72 22.33 11.33 13.64
C THR A 72 21.36 11.67 14.77
N GLN A 73 20.13 11.14 14.73
CA GLN A 73 19.08 11.41 15.71
C GLN A 73 18.91 10.31 16.77
N PHE A 74 19.77 9.29 16.80
CA PHE A 74 19.67 8.22 17.80
C PHE A 74 19.82 8.73 19.24
N GLN A 75 20.95 9.36 19.58
CA GLN A 75 21.19 9.96 20.90
C GLN A 75 20.34 11.22 21.14
N PRO A 76 20.20 12.16 20.17
CA PRO A 76 19.36 13.34 20.37
C PRO A 76 17.91 13.04 20.74
N LEU A 77 17.34 11.94 20.23
CA LEU A 77 16.03 11.48 20.66
C LEU A 77 16.01 11.03 22.14
N LEU A 78 17.00 10.25 22.57
CA LEU A 78 17.13 9.81 23.96
C LEU A 78 17.29 11.00 24.92
N ASP A 79 18.17 11.95 24.57
CA ASP A 79 18.41 13.16 25.35
C ASP A 79 17.16 14.04 25.43
N SER A 80 16.45 14.18 24.31
CA SER A 80 15.20 14.95 24.26
C SER A 80 14.11 14.33 25.13
N ILE A 81 14.00 12.99 25.13
CA ILE A 81 13.06 12.25 25.99
C ILE A 81 13.45 12.44 27.46
N TYR A 82 14.73 12.28 27.81
CA TYR A 82 15.20 12.43 29.17
C TYR A 82 15.02 13.85 29.69
N SER A 83 15.39 14.86 28.90
CA SER A 83 15.23 16.27 29.26
C SER A 83 13.76 16.62 29.54
N ARG A 84 12.83 16.14 28.71
CA ARG A 84 11.39 16.40 28.86
C ARG A 84 10.75 15.68 30.04
N HIS A 85 11.12 14.42 30.26
CA HIS A 85 10.35 13.51 31.11
C HIS A 85 11.11 13.01 32.34
N GLN A 86 12.42 13.24 32.40
CA GLN A 86 13.33 12.67 33.40
C GLN A 86 13.22 11.13 33.48
N LYS A 87 13.01 10.50 32.31
CA LYS A 87 12.86 9.05 32.15
C LYS A 87 13.76 8.55 31.01
N LYS A 88 14.50 7.48 31.27
CA LYS A 88 15.31 6.79 30.25
C LYS A 88 14.43 5.91 29.39
N VAL A 89 14.80 5.75 28.12
CA VAL A 89 14.24 4.70 27.26
C VAL A 89 14.75 3.35 27.74
N VAL A 90 13.84 2.39 27.92
CA VAL A 90 14.14 1.05 28.46
C VAL A 90 13.79 -0.06 27.50
N MET A 91 12.91 0.22 26.53
CA MET A 91 12.49 -0.73 25.49
C MET A 91 12.38 -0.01 24.15
N ALA A 92 12.75 -0.70 23.07
CA ALA A 92 12.55 -0.25 21.70
C ALA A 92 12.03 -1.40 20.83
N PHE A 93 11.02 -1.13 20.00
CA PHE A 93 10.43 -2.10 19.07
C PHE A 93 10.64 -1.64 17.64
N ALA A 94 10.84 -2.57 16.70
CA ALA A 94 10.81 -2.27 15.27
C ALA A 94 9.73 -3.12 14.57
N THR A 95 8.94 -2.45 13.70
CA THR A 95 7.74 -3.04 13.09
C THR A 95 7.99 -3.81 11.79
N HIS A 96 9.14 -3.65 11.16
CA HIS A 96 9.65 -4.48 10.06
C HIS A 96 11.15 -4.23 9.84
N TRP A 97 11.77 -4.92 8.90
CA TRP A 97 13.23 -4.96 8.74
C TRP A 97 13.87 -3.70 8.12
N HIS A 98 13.10 -2.85 7.44
CA HIS A 98 13.64 -1.66 6.76
C HIS A 98 14.37 -0.70 7.73
N SER A 99 15.30 0.06 7.18
CA SER A 99 16.23 0.89 7.97
C SER A 99 15.55 2.04 8.71
N ASP A 100 14.40 2.52 8.23
CA ASP A 100 13.56 3.51 8.92
C ASP A 100 12.89 2.96 10.19
N LYS A 101 13.11 1.68 10.49
CA LYS A 101 12.63 0.97 11.67
C LYS A 101 13.74 0.38 12.50
N THR A 102 14.77 -0.17 11.86
CA THR A 102 15.78 -1.00 12.52
C THR A 102 17.10 -0.30 12.75
N ALA A 103 17.40 0.83 12.08
CA ALA A 103 18.75 1.39 12.06
C ALA A 103 19.34 1.67 13.46
N GLY A 104 18.50 2.03 14.44
CA GLY A 104 18.92 2.32 15.80
C GLY A 104 19.01 1.11 16.74
N LEU A 105 18.60 -0.09 16.32
CA LEU A 105 18.44 -1.24 17.24
C LEU A 105 19.75 -1.66 17.92
N GLU A 106 20.85 -1.78 17.17
CA GLU A 106 22.14 -2.17 17.75
C GLU A 106 22.73 -1.08 18.65
N TYR A 107 22.56 0.18 18.25
CA TYR A 107 22.98 1.33 19.04
C TYR A 107 22.25 1.36 20.39
N TYR A 108 20.93 1.21 20.38
CA TYR A 108 20.12 1.17 21.62
C TYR A 108 20.43 -0.06 22.47
N LYS A 109 20.69 -1.22 21.86
CA LYS A 109 21.16 -2.41 22.58
C LYS A 109 22.46 -2.16 23.35
N GLN A 110 23.44 -1.47 22.74
CA GLN A 110 24.72 -1.15 23.39
C GLN A 110 24.53 -0.25 24.63
N LEU A 111 23.48 0.57 24.67
CA LEU A 111 23.11 1.40 25.81
C LEU A 111 22.25 0.66 26.87
N GLY A 112 22.05 -0.65 26.72
CA GLY A 112 21.25 -1.47 27.63
C GLY A 112 19.74 -1.37 27.41
N ILE A 113 19.28 -0.76 26.32
CA ILE A 113 17.85 -0.69 25.96
C ILE A 113 17.45 -2.04 25.35
N LYS A 114 16.39 -2.65 25.89
CA LYS A 114 15.87 -3.92 25.37
C LYS A 114 15.22 -3.71 24.00
N THR A 115 15.82 -4.25 22.96
CA THR A 115 15.32 -4.08 21.58
C THR A 115 14.58 -5.33 21.13
N TYR A 116 13.44 -5.14 20.46
CA TYR A 116 12.53 -6.21 20.06
C TYR A 116 12.16 -6.14 18.57
N THR A 117 12.16 -7.29 17.90
CA THR A 117 11.59 -7.48 16.56
C THR A 117 10.83 -8.80 16.51
N THR A 118 10.06 -9.06 15.44
CA THR A 118 9.59 -10.43 15.18
C THR A 118 10.76 -11.31 14.73
N GLN A 119 10.59 -12.62 14.82
CA GLN A 119 11.55 -13.58 14.29
C GLN A 119 11.72 -13.45 12.75
N LEU A 120 10.63 -13.15 12.02
CA LEU A 120 10.70 -12.94 10.58
C LEU A 120 11.45 -11.65 10.22
N THR A 121 11.22 -10.58 10.98
CA THR A 121 11.98 -9.33 10.85
C THR A 121 13.47 -9.56 11.10
N ASP A 122 13.86 -10.34 12.11
CA ASP A 122 15.26 -10.65 12.36
C ASP A 122 15.91 -11.47 11.23
N ALA A 123 15.18 -12.45 10.69
CA ALA A 123 15.64 -13.24 9.55
C ALA A 123 15.86 -12.37 8.30
N LEU A 124 14.92 -11.47 8.01
CA LEU A 124 15.05 -10.53 6.89
C LEU A 124 16.13 -9.47 7.15
N SER A 125 16.29 -8.98 8.38
CA SER A 125 17.40 -8.10 8.73
C SER A 125 18.75 -8.78 8.49
N LYS A 126 18.90 -10.04 8.92
CA LYS A 126 20.13 -10.81 8.64
C LYS A 126 20.38 -10.98 7.14
N LYS A 127 19.34 -11.33 6.38
CA LYS A 127 19.43 -11.50 4.91
C LYS A 127 19.85 -10.22 4.20
N ASN A 128 19.35 -9.07 4.65
CA ASN A 128 19.55 -7.78 4.00
C ASN A 128 20.58 -6.88 4.69
N ASN A 129 21.42 -7.43 5.57
CA ASN A 129 22.43 -6.70 6.34
C ASN A 129 21.89 -5.51 7.15
N ALA A 130 20.63 -5.59 7.60
CA ALA A 130 20.02 -4.61 8.49
C ALA A 130 20.32 -4.93 9.95
N LYS A 131 20.12 -3.92 10.80
CA LYS A 131 20.41 -3.97 12.23
C LYS A 131 19.40 -4.86 12.96
N ARG A 132 19.88 -5.60 13.96
CA ARG A 132 19.12 -6.67 14.62
C ARG A 132 18.81 -6.34 16.07
N ALA A 133 17.64 -6.81 16.52
CA ALA A 133 17.20 -6.66 17.91
C ALA A 133 17.88 -7.67 18.84
N GLN A 134 17.82 -7.41 20.15
CA GLN A 134 18.28 -8.34 21.18
C GLN A 134 17.27 -9.47 21.44
N PHE A 135 15.97 -9.17 21.38
CA PHE A 135 14.89 -10.10 21.73
C PHE A 135 13.94 -10.31 20.54
N LEU A 136 13.49 -11.55 20.37
CA LEU A 136 12.65 -11.95 19.24
C LEU A 136 11.25 -12.37 19.70
N MET A 137 10.23 -11.86 19.02
CA MET A 137 8.85 -12.30 19.15
C MET A 137 8.55 -13.37 18.11
N THR A 138 8.17 -14.58 18.54
CA THR A 138 7.86 -15.72 17.65
C THR A 138 6.40 -15.77 17.22
N LYS A 139 5.53 -14.99 17.88
CA LYS A 139 4.11 -14.85 17.60
C LYS A 139 3.63 -13.46 18.03
N ASP A 140 2.38 -13.13 17.70
CA ASP A 140 1.68 -11.98 18.26
C ASP A 140 1.83 -11.97 19.79
N THR A 141 2.26 -10.84 20.34
CA THR A 141 2.67 -10.75 21.74
C THR A 141 2.04 -9.54 22.40
N SER A 142 1.43 -9.75 23.56
CA SER A 142 0.98 -8.66 24.43
C SER A 142 2.07 -8.28 25.42
N PHE A 143 2.25 -6.98 25.60
CA PHE A 143 3.16 -6.40 26.58
C PHE A 143 2.38 -5.60 27.60
N VAL A 144 2.83 -5.66 28.85
CA VAL A 144 2.35 -4.80 29.93
C VAL A 144 3.54 -4.04 30.49
N VAL A 145 3.48 -2.71 30.42
CA VAL A 145 4.51 -1.82 30.97
C VAL A 145 3.81 -0.80 31.86
N ASP A 146 4.00 -0.96 33.18
CA ASP A 146 3.29 -0.19 34.19
C ASP A 146 1.77 -0.39 34.05
N GLN A 147 1.01 0.67 33.76
CA GLN A 147 -0.44 0.63 33.55
C GLN A 147 -0.86 0.46 32.08
N TYR A 148 0.11 0.41 31.15
CA TYR A 148 -0.16 0.36 29.72
C TYR A 148 -0.05 -1.06 29.20
N GLN A 149 -0.98 -1.42 28.32
CA GLN A 149 -0.99 -2.68 27.60
C GLN A 149 -1.02 -2.39 26.10
N PHE A 150 -0.22 -3.13 25.34
CA PHE A 150 -0.31 -3.16 23.88
C PHE A 150 -0.07 -4.56 23.33
N GLU A 151 -0.57 -4.83 22.14
CA GLU A 151 -0.29 -6.06 21.40
C GLU A 151 0.44 -5.76 20.09
N THR A 152 1.37 -6.63 19.73
CA THR A 152 1.90 -6.73 18.38
C THR A 152 1.02 -7.69 17.58
N TYR A 153 0.76 -7.34 16.32
CA TYR A 153 -0.07 -8.16 15.43
C TYR A 153 0.54 -8.23 14.04
N TYR A 154 0.74 -9.45 13.54
CA TYR A 154 1.07 -9.73 12.15
C TYR A 154 -0.19 -10.01 11.32
N PRO A 155 -0.72 -9.03 10.56
CA PRO A 155 -1.91 -9.23 9.74
C PRO A 155 -1.65 -10.03 8.45
N GLY A 156 -0.39 -10.28 8.10
CA GLY A 156 0.05 -10.82 6.82
C GLY A 156 0.93 -9.83 6.04
N GLU A 157 1.40 -10.27 4.88
CA GLU A 157 2.29 -9.49 4.02
C GLU A 157 1.59 -8.25 3.44
N GLY A 158 2.34 -7.15 3.28
CA GLY A 158 1.83 -5.90 2.72
C GLY A 158 2.96 -5.04 2.20
N HIS A 159 3.36 -4.02 2.96
CA HIS A 159 4.52 -3.17 2.66
C HIS A 159 5.81 -3.99 2.63
N THR A 160 5.95 -4.93 3.56
CA THR A 160 6.98 -5.97 3.55
C THR A 160 6.35 -7.33 3.89
N GLN A 161 7.15 -8.39 3.78
CA GLN A 161 6.74 -9.73 4.20
C GLN A 161 6.50 -9.85 5.72
N ASP A 162 7.12 -8.98 6.52
CA ASP A 162 7.22 -9.07 7.98
C ASP A 162 6.53 -7.94 8.74
N ASN A 163 5.85 -7.02 8.06
CA ASN A 163 5.23 -5.88 8.71
C ASN A 163 4.27 -6.29 9.82
N ILE A 164 4.42 -5.68 11.00
CA ILE A 164 3.44 -5.76 12.08
C ILE A 164 2.80 -4.39 12.33
N VAL A 165 1.65 -4.42 12.99
CA VAL A 165 1.03 -3.24 13.61
C VAL A 165 1.04 -3.40 15.12
N ILE A 166 0.95 -2.29 15.84
CA ILE A 166 0.87 -2.28 17.31
C ILE A 166 -0.41 -1.60 17.75
N TRP A 167 -1.14 -2.20 18.67
CA TRP A 167 -2.44 -1.72 19.12
C TRP A 167 -2.46 -1.50 20.64
N PHE A 168 -2.90 -0.31 21.04
CA PHE A 168 -3.18 0.07 22.43
C PHE A 168 -4.69 0.07 22.65
N PRO A 169 -5.28 -0.99 23.24
CA PRO A 169 -6.73 -1.14 23.30
C PRO A 169 -7.43 -0.06 24.14
N LYS A 170 -6.85 0.31 25.28
CA LYS A 170 -7.44 1.30 26.19
C LYS A 170 -7.46 2.70 25.56
N GLU A 171 -6.36 3.10 24.94
CA GLU A 171 -6.21 4.41 24.30
C GLU A 171 -6.76 4.46 22.87
N ARG A 172 -7.01 3.29 22.27
CA ARG A 172 -7.45 3.12 20.88
C ARG A 172 -6.45 3.72 19.88
N ILE A 173 -5.16 3.53 20.14
CA ILE A 173 -4.06 3.99 19.29
C ILE A 173 -3.57 2.81 18.45
N LEU A 174 -3.63 2.96 17.12
CA LEU A 174 -3.06 2.02 16.17
C LEU A 174 -1.75 2.59 15.59
N LEU A 175 -0.64 1.92 15.84
CA LEU A 175 0.61 2.19 15.14
C LEU A 175 0.62 1.37 13.86
N GLY A 176 0.38 2.04 12.73
CA GLY A 176 0.24 1.42 11.43
C GLY A 176 1.55 1.16 10.69
N GLY A 177 2.66 1.70 11.20
CA GLY A 177 3.98 1.60 10.58
C GLY A 177 3.95 2.04 9.11
N CYS A 178 4.73 1.35 8.28
CA CYS A 178 4.75 1.59 6.83
C CYS A 178 3.65 0.85 6.07
N LEU A 179 2.92 -0.06 6.72
CA LEU A 179 1.78 -0.78 6.14
C LEU A 179 0.60 0.17 5.88
N ILE A 180 0.35 1.13 6.76
CA ILE A 180 -0.72 2.13 6.61
C ILE A 180 -0.11 3.44 6.10
N LYS A 181 -0.66 3.95 5.01
CA LYS A 181 -0.32 5.23 4.37
C LYS A 181 -1.25 6.34 4.85
N GLY A 182 -0.80 7.59 4.65
CA GLY A 182 -1.56 8.77 5.02
C GLY A 182 -2.89 8.87 4.29
N ALA A 183 -3.85 9.55 4.93
CA ALA A 183 -5.19 9.74 4.37
C ALA A 183 -5.22 10.48 3.01
N LYS A 184 -4.18 11.26 2.71
CA LYS A 184 -4.07 12.07 1.48
C LYS A 184 -3.08 11.51 0.46
N ASP A 185 -2.41 10.42 0.81
CA ASP A 185 -1.40 9.79 -0.06
C ASP A 185 -2.06 9.26 -1.33
N LYS A 186 -1.32 9.31 -2.45
CA LYS A 186 -1.80 8.96 -3.79
C LYS A 186 -1.33 7.58 -4.26
N ASN A 187 -0.40 6.97 -3.53
CA ASN A 187 0.16 5.66 -3.83
C ASN A 187 0.60 4.97 -2.53
N LEU A 188 1.00 3.70 -2.63
CA LEU A 188 1.48 2.91 -1.49
C LEU A 188 3.00 3.04 -1.25
N GLY A 189 3.67 3.98 -1.92
CA GLY A 189 5.12 4.15 -1.86
C GLY A 189 5.87 2.96 -2.46
N PHE A 190 7.03 2.66 -1.89
CA PHE A 190 7.88 1.55 -2.32
C PHE A 190 7.26 0.19 -1.98
N LEU A 191 7.20 -0.70 -2.97
CA LEU A 191 6.56 -2.02 -2.89
C LEU A 191 7.52 -3.18 -3.22
N GLY A 192 8.82 -2.91 -3.42
CA GLY A 192 9.79 -3.91 -3.92
C GLY A 192 9.97 -5.13 -3.01
N ASP A 193 9.76 -4.95 -1.70
CA ASP A 193 9.84 -6.02 -0.70
C ASP A 193 8.46 -6.48 -0.19
N GLY A 194 7.39 -5.94 -0.79
CA GLY A 194 6.02 -6.14 -0.37
C GLY A 194 5.30 -7.22 -1.17
N ASN A 195 4.05 -7.50 -0.76
CA ASN A 195 3.16 -8.41 -1.48
C ASN A 195 1.91 -7.67 -1.92
N THR A 196 1.92 -7.21 -3.17
CA THR A 196 0.85 -6.41 -3.76
C THR A 196 -0.47 -7.17 -3.87
N LYS A 197 -0.43 -8.50 -4.01
CA LYS A 197 -1.62 -9.37 -4.06
C LYS A 197 -2.27 -9.52 -2.68
N ALA A 198 -1.47 -9.63 -1.61
CA ALA A 198 -1.97 -9.80 -0.25
C ALA A 198 -2.37 -8.48 0.42
N TYR A 199 -1.77 -7.35 0.02
CA TYR A 199 -1.86 -6.05 0.70
C TYR A 199 -3.28 -5.65 1.13
N ALA A 200 -4.26 -5.71 0.22
CA ALA A 200 -5.63 -5.31 0.51
C ALA A 200 -6.26 -6.22 1.58
N SER A 201 -6.05 -7.54 1.48
CA SER A 201 -6.56 -8.50 2.46
C SER A 201 -5.92 -8.31 3.83
N THR A 202 -4.63 -7.97 3.87
CA THR A 202 -3.87 -7.66 5.08
C THR A 202 -4.45 -6.44 5.79
N LEU A 203 -4.69 -5.34 5.06
CA LEU A 203 -5.31 -4.14 5.65
C LEU A 203 -6.75 -4.38 6.11
N LEU A 204 -7.52 -5.20 5.40
CA LEU A 204 -8.88 -5.57 5.81
C LEU A 204 -8.88 -6.38 7.12
N LYS A 205 -7.89 -7.24 7.35
CA LYS A 205 -7.72 -7.94 8.63
C LYS A 205 -7.43 -6.95 9.77
N VAL A 206 -6.60 -5.94 9.53
CA VAL A 206 -6.34 -4.86 10.51
C VAL A 206 -7.63 -4.10 10.82
N GLN A 207 -8.38 -3.68 9.80
CA GLN A 207 -9.66 -2.98 9.96
C GLN A 207 -10.69 -3.81 10.74
N LYS A 208 -10.75 -5.13 10.46
CA LYS A 208 -11.66 -6.05 11.14
C LYS A 208 -11.28 -6.26 12.61
N LYS A 209 -9.98 -6.42 12.91
CA LYS A 209 -9.50 -6.68 14.27
C LYS A 209 -9.57 -5.43 15.17
N TYR A 210 -9.22 -4.26 14.62
CA TYR A 210 -9.16 -3.00 15.38
C TYR A 210 -10.23 -2.02 14.94
N THR A 211 -11.45 -2.25 15.43
CA THR A 211 -12.61 -1.42 15.08
C THR A 211 -12.54 -0.05 15.76
N ASN A 212 -12.72 1.01 14.96
CA ASN A 212 -12.83 2.40 15.42
C ASN A 212 -11.60 2.87 16.25
N PRO A 213 -10.39 2.90 15.67
CA PRO A 213 -9.26 3.57 16.30
C PRO A 213 -9.56 5.05 16.54
N LYS A 214 -9.03 5.64 17.62
CA LYS A 214 -9.05 7.09 17.85
C LYS A 214 -7.89 7.78 17.12
N TYR A 215 -6.76 7.08 17.00
CA TYR A 215 -5.56 7.56 16.35
C TYR A 215 -4.95 6.45 15.50
N ILE A 216 -4.45 6.81 14.31
CA ILE A 216 -3.68 5.91 13.45
C ILE A 216 -2.37 6.60 13.09
N ILE A 217 -1.26 6.07 13.59
CA ILE A 217 0.06 6.66 13.37
C ILE A 217 0.72 5.99 12.17
N THR A 218 0.94 6.78 11.11
CA THR A 218 1.61 6.38 9.87
C THR A 218 3.05 6.85 9.85
N THR A 219 3.98 6.11 9.24
CA THR A 219 5.40 6.48 9.22
C THR A 219 5.71 7.71 8.36
N HIS A 220 5.25 7.75 7.11
CA HIS A 220 5.79 8.69 6.10
C HIS A 220 4.85 9.86 5.77
N SER A 221 3.76 10.00 6.53
CA SER A 221 2.66 10.90 6.18
C SER A 221 2.14 11.65 7.41
N ASP A 222 1.19 12.56 7.22
CA ASP A 222 0.51 13.19 8.35
C ASP A 222 -0.33 12.15 9.10
N TRP A 223 -0.03 11.97 10.38
CA TRP A 223 -0.65 10.99 11.26
C TRP A 223 -1.94 11.49 11.92
N ARG A 224 -2.31 12.76 11.73
CA ARG A 224 -3.47 13.38 12.38
C ARG A 224 -4.81 13.05 11.71
N ASP A 225 -4.79 12.50 10.51
CA ASP A 225 -6.00 12.14 9.77
C ASP A 225 -6.37 10.67 9.98
N ILE A 226 -7.52 10.45 10.64
CA ILE A 226 -8.04 9.13 10.98
C ILE A 226 -8.41 8.28 9.76
N ASN A 227 -8.53 8.89 8.57
CA ASN A 227 -8.91 8.19 7.35
C ASN A 227 -7.75 7.41 6.70
N SER A 228 -6.57 7.39 7.32
CA SER A 228 -5.34 6.73 6.81
C SER A 228 -5.56 5.25 6.46
N LEU A 229 -6.19 4.46 7.33
CA LEU A 229 -6.49 3.05 7.02
C LEU A 229 -7.49 2.90 5.87
N ARG A 230 -8.52 3.76 5.80
CA ARG A 230 -9.49 3.73 4.69
C ARG A 230 -8.82 4.05 3.36
N ASN A 231 -7.97 5.07 3.32
CA ASN A 231 -7.22 5.44 2.12
C ASN A 231 -6.26 4.31 1.70
N SER A 232 -5.55 3.72 2.65
CA SER A 232 -4.64 2.60 2.38
C SER A 232 -5.37 1.40 1.77
N ILE A 233 -6.55 1.05 2.29
CA ILE A 233 -7.38 -0.04 1.72
C ILE A 233 -7.81 0.31 0.29
N LYS A 234 -8.21 1.55 0.04
CA LYS A 234 -8.56 2.01 -1.31
C LYS A 234 -7.38 1.84 -2.28
N LEU A 235 -6.20 2.34 -1.91
CA LEU A 235 -4.99 2.25 -2.73
C LEU A 235 -4.58 0.79 -2.96
N ALA A 236 -4.63 -0.06 -1.93
CA ALA A 236 -4.29 -1.48 -2.05
C ALA A 236 -5.28 -2.25 -2.92
N LYS A 237 -6.57 -1.91 -2.91
CA LYS A 237 -7.56 -2.50 -3.83
C LYS A 237 -7.28 -2.13 -5.30
N GLN A 238 -6.63 -1.00 -5.55
CA GLN A 238 -6.21 -0.60 -6.90
C GLN A 238 -4.97 -1.36 -7.39
N LEU A 239 -4.20 -1.99 -6.50
CA LEU A 239 -3.08 -2.87 -6.89
C LEU A 239 -3.55 -4.22 -7.43
N ALA A 240 -4.74 -4.67 -7.04
CA ALA A 240 -5.29 -5.89 -7.58
C ALA A 240 -5.62 -5.63 -9.07
N PRO A 241 -5.04 -6.40 -10.02
CA PRO A 241 -5.59 -6.41 -11.36
C PRO A 241 -7.08 -6.74 -11.23
N SER A 242 -7.94 -6.05 -11.97
CA SER A 242 -9.36 -6.38 -12.02
C SER A 242 -9.50 -7.88 -12.23
N SER A 243 -9.93 -8.61 -11.19
CA SER A 243 -10.34 -10.01 -11.32
C SER A 243 -11.68 -10.12 -12.05
N LYS A 244 -12.32 -8.98 -12.32
CA LYS A 244 -13.48 -8.89 -13.19
C LYS A 244 -13.00 -9.10 -14.62
N GLU A 245 -13.53 -10.14 -15.24
CA GLU A 245 -13.33 -10.44 -16.63
C GLU A 245 -14.56 -9.97 -17.42
N LEU A 246 -14.32 -9.38 -18.57
CA LEU A 246 -15.36 -9.05 -19.54
C LEU A 246 -15.47 -10.21 -20.52
N ARG A 247 -16.67 -10.77 -20.67
CA ARG A 247 -16.99 -11.79 -21.67
C ARG A 247 -17.62 -11.12 -22.88
N HIS A 248 -17.11 -11.46 -24.06
CA HIS A 248 -17.65 -11.09 -25.36
C HIS A 248 -18.14 -12.36 -26.04
N VAL A 249 -19.46 -12.55 -26.10
CA VAL A 249 -20.11 -13.73 -26.68
C VAL A 249 -20.61 -13.38 -28.07
N VAL A 250 -20.27 -14.20 -29.05
CA VAL A 250 -20.71 -14.06 -30.45
C VAL A 250 -21.41 -15.34 -30.88
N LEU A 251 -22.65 -15.21 -31.36
CA LEU A 251 -23.46 -16.31 -31.87
C LEU A 251 -23.61 -16.16 -33.38
N PHE A 252 -23.33 -17.22 -34.14
CA PHE A 252 -23.51 -17.25 -35.60
C PHE A 252 -24.60 -18.23 -36.03
N GLY A 253 -25.43 -17.78 -36.97
CA GLY A 253 -26.31 -18.61 -37.79
C GLY A 253 -25.86 -18.49 -39.26
N TRP A 254 -25.74 -19.62 -39.95
CA TRP A 254 -25.27 -19.68 -41.33
C TRP A 254 -26.45 -19.66 -42.31
N LYS A 255 -26.24 -19.09 -43.50
CA LYS A 255 -27.22 -19.15 -44.60
C LYS A 255 -27.45 -20.61 -45.01
N ALA A 256 -28.68 -20.94 -45.41
CA ALA A 256 -29.04 -22.30 -45.83
C ALA A 256 -28.21 -22.83 -47.01
N ASN A 257 -27.74 -21.94 -47.88
CA ASN A 257 -26.89 -22.23 -49.03
C ASN A 257 -25.40 -21.88 -48.81
N ALA A 258 -24.98 -21.62 -47.57
CA ALA A 258 -23.59 -21.32 -47.28
C ALA A 258 -22.69 -22.52 -47.61
N ASN A 259 -21.58 -22.26 -48.30
CA ASN A 259 -20.58 -23.27 -48.62
C ASN A 259 -19.85 -23.72 -47.34
N LYS A 260 -19.75 -25.03 -47.12
CA LYS A 260 -19.15 -25.62 -45.90
C LYS A 260 -17.68 -25.23 -45.71
N ASP A 261 -16.87 -25.29 -46.77
CA ASP A 261 -15.45 -24.93 -46.70
C ASP A 261 -15.27 -23.47 -46.26
N SER A 262 -16.15 -22.58 -46.73
CA SER A 262 -16.15 -21.17 -46.35
C SER A 262 -16.52 -20.95 -44.87
N ILE A 263 -17.42 -21.77 -44.33
CA ILE A 263 -17.75 -21.78 -42.90
C ILE A 263 -16.54 -22.24 -42.08
N GLU A 264 -15.89 -23.34 -42.48
CA GLU A 264 -14.70 -23.85 -41.78
C GLU A 264 -13.55 -22.84 -41.81
N ILE A 265 -13.34 -22.15 -42.94
CA ILE A 265 -12.36 -21.06 -43.05
C ILE A 265 -12.68 -19.94 -42.07
N ALA A 266 -13.95 -19.53 -41.95
CA ALA A 266 -14.36 -18.48 -41.01
C ALA A 266 -14.15 -18.89 -39.55
N ILE A 267 -14.55 -20.12 -39.18
CA ILE A 267 -14.35 -20.67 -37.82
C ILE A 267 -12.86 -20.70 -37.48
N LYS A 268 -12.03 -21.24 -38.38
CA LYS A 268 -10.57 -21.30 -38.20
C LYS A 268 -9.98 -19.90 -38.06
N ALA A 269 -10.35 -18.97 -38.92
CA ALA A 269 -9.86 -17.59 -38.86
C ALA A 269 -10.21 -16.91 -37.53
N PHE A 270 -11.42 -17.14 -37.00
CA PHE A 270 -11.81 -16.63 -35.69
C PHE A 270 -10.94 -17.26 -34.57
N GLY A 271 -10.71 -18.57 -34.62
CA GLY A 271 -9.87 -19.29 -33.65
C GLY A 271 -8.40 -18.89 -33.64
N GLU A 272 -7.91 -18.22 -34.68
CA GLU A 272 -6.53 -17.72 -34.77
C GLU A 272 -6.37 -16.30 -34.21
N LEU A 273 -7.47 -15.56 -33.94
CA LEU A 273 -7.39 -14.20 -33.39
C LEU A 273 -6.62 -14.10 -32.05
N PRO A 274 -6.78 -15.03 -31.08
CA PRO A 274 -6.04 -14.96 -29.81
C PRO A 274 -4.52 -15.03 -29.96
N LYS A 275 -4.02 -15.60 -31.06
CA LYS A 275 -2.59 -15.67 -31.35
C LYS A 275 -2.04 -14.36 -31.93
N GLN A 276 -2.92 -13.48 -32.41
CA GLN A 276 -2.57 -12.26 -33.13
C GLN A 276 -2.98 -10.99 -32.38
N ILE A 277 -3.86 -11.10 -31.39
CA ILE A 277 -4.41 -9.97 -30.63
C ILE A 277 -4.19 -10.23 -29.13
N ASN A 278 -3.14 -9.61 -28.58
CA ASN A 278 -2.70 -9.83 -27.19
C ASN A 278 -3.70 -9.39 -26.12
N THR A 279 -4.72 -8.61 -26.48
CA THR A 279 -5.77 -8.19 -25.53
C THR A 279 -6.78 -9.30 -25.25
N ILE A 280 -6.85 -10.34 -26.09
CA ILE A 280 -7.70 -11.52 -25.85
C ILE A 280 -7.02 -12.42 -24.80
N LYS A 281 -7.62 -12.51 -23.61
CA LYS A 281 -7.10 -13.35 -22.50
C LYS A 281 -7.41 -14.83 -22.67
N SER A 282 -8.59 -15.15 -23.18
CA SER A 282 -8.99 -16.52 -23.47
C SER A 282 -10.04 -16.55 -24.59
N TYR A 283 -10.15 -17.71 -25.23
CA TYR A 283 -11.06 -17.96 -26.33
C TYR A 283 -11.56 -19.41 -26.25
N GLU A 284 -12.85 -19.60 -26.46
CA GLU A 284 -13.49 -20.90 -26.61
C GLU A 284 -14.63 -20.79 -27.63
N TRP A 285 -14.98 -21.91 -28.27
CA TRP A 285 -16.11 -21.97 -29.17
C TRP A 285 -16.70 -23.38 -29.25
N GLY A 286 -17.91 -23.49 -29.78
CA GLY A 286 -18.54 -24.78 -30.06
C GLY A 286 -19.87 -24.66 -30.81
N GLU A 287 -20.42 -25.82 -31.17
CA GLU A 287 -21.69 -25.94 -31.86
C GLU A 287 -22.87 -26.10 -30.88
N ASN A 288 -24.04 -25.59 -31.28
CA ASN A 288 -25.26 -25.73 -30.52
C ASN A 288 -25.71 -27.20 -30.44
N ASN A 289 -25.78 -27.74 -29.23
CA ASN A 289 -26.32 -29.07 -28.93
C ASN A 289 -27.53 -29.01 -27.97
N SER A 290 -28.21 -27.86 -27.87
CA SER A 290 -29.38 -27.74 -26.99
C SER A 290 -30.58 -28.50 -27.55
N ARG A 291 -31.22 -29.32 -26.70
CA ARG A 291 -32.45 -30.07 -27.03
C ARG A 291 -33.72 -29.22 -26.97
N GLU A 292 -33.62 -28.01 -26.41
CA GLU A 292 -34.77 -27.14 -26.17
C GLU A 292 -35.28 -26.46 -27.44
N LYS A 293 -34.51 -26.48 -28.54
CA LYS A 293 -34.86 -25.88 -29.85
C LYS A 293 -35.13 -24.37 -29.79
N LEU A 294 -34.61 -23.69 -28.77
CA LEU A 294 -34.73 -22.24 -28.57
C LEU A 294 -33.54 -21.44 -29.12
N ASN A 295 -32.67 -22.06 -29.91
CA ASN A 295 -31.45 -21.45 -30.45
C ASN A 295 -31.70 -20.46 -31.61
N GLN A 296 -32.94 -20.27 -32.06
CA GLN A 296 -33.34 -19.24 -33.04
C GLN A 296 -32.55 -19.23 -34.38
N GLY A 297 -31.97 -20.38 -34.76
CA GLY A 297 -31.14 -20.53 -35.96
C GLY A 297 -29.65 -20.26 -35.75
N PHE A 298 -29.22 -19.88 -34.53
CA PHE A 298 -27.80 -19.87 -34.18
C PHE A 298 -27.29 -21.29 -34.01
N THR A 299 -26.14 -21.58 -34.61
CA THR A 299 -25.53 -22.92 -34.63
C THR A 299 -24.16 -22.93 -33.97
N HIS A 300 -23.48 -21.79 -33.86
CA HIS A 300 -22.14 -21.69 -33.30
C HIS A 300 -22.08 -20.59 -32.23
N CYS A 301 -21.34 -20.84 -31.16
CA CYS A 301 -21.07 -19.90 -30.07
C CYS A 301 -19.55 -19.72 -29.92
N PHE A 302 -19.13 -18.47 -29.81
CA PHE A 302 -17.75 -18.06 -29.56
C PHE A 302 -17.72 -17.18 -28.32
N VAL A 303 -16.76 -17.39 -27.44
CA VAL A 303 -16.60 -16.61 -26.20
C VAL A 303 -15.16 -16.14 -26.10
N LEU A 304 -14.98 -14.82 -26.00
CA LEU A 304 -13.70 -14.18 -25.76
C LEU A 304 -13.68 -13.53 -24.37
N THR A 305 -12.50 -13.47 -23.77
CA THR A 305 -12.28 -12.83 -22.48
C THR A 305 -11.35 -11.63 -22.60
N PHE A 306 -11.72 -10.53 -21.95
CA PHE A 306 -10.93 -9.30 -21.86
C PHE A 306 -10.77 -8.85 -20.41
N SER A 307 -9.75 -8.05 -20.12
CA SER A 307 -9.57 -7.44 -18.78
C SER A 307 -10.39 -6.16 -18.60
N SER A 308 -10.77 -5.54 -19.72
CA SER A 308 -11.43 -4.24 -19.75
C SER A 308 -12.33 -4.06 -20.98
N GLU A 309 -13.24 -3.09 -20.91
CA GLU A 309 -14.00 -2.63 -22.10
C GLU A 309 -13.05 -2.08 -23.17
N LYS A 310 -11.99 -1.37 -22.76
CA LYS A 310 -10.97 -0.87 -23.67
C LYS A 310 -10.26 -2.00 -24.43
N ASP A 311 -9.91 -3.10 -23.76
CA ASP A 311 -9.26 -4.27 -24.38
C ASP A 311 -10.14 -4.89 -25.48
N ARG A 312 -11.47 -4.96 -25.23
CA ARG A 312 -12.48 -5.39 -26.22
C ARG A 312 -12.58 -4.38 -27.37
N ASP A 313 -12.64 -3.09 -27.05
CA ASP A 313 -12.79 -2.04 -28.07
C ASP A 313 -11.57 -1.98 -29.00
N ASP A 314 -10.37 -2.14 -28.45
CA ASP A 314 -9.13 -2.26 -29.21
C ASP A 314 -9.14 -3.52 -30.11
N TYR A 315 -9.68 -4.64 -29.62
CA TYR A 315 -9.89 -5.86 -30.41
C TYR A 315 -10.84 -5.62 -31.59
N LEU A 316 -11.96 -4.91 -31.40
CA LEU A 316 -12.98 -4.70 -32.43
C LEU A 316 -12.43 -3.94 -33.64
N VAL A 317 -11.50 -3.00 -33.42
CA VAL A 317 -10.86 -2.20 -34.49
C VAL A 317 -9.53 -2.78 -34.95
N HIS A 318 -9.08 -3.90 -34.39
CA HIS A 318 -7.79 -4.49 -34.73
C HIS A 318 -7.78 -4.97 -36.20
N PRO A 319 -6.70 -4.72 -36.98
CA PRO A 319 -6.64 -5.10 -38.40
C PRO A 319 -6.96 -6.58 -38.67
N THR A 320 -6.49 -7.49 -37.81
CA THR A 320 -6.79 -8.93 -37.93
C THR A 320 -8.27 -9.25 -37.71
N HIS A 321 -8.93 -8.59 -36.75
CA HIS A 321 -10.38 -8.77 -36.54
C HIS A 321 -11.16 -8.23 -37.75
N ILE A 322 -10.80 -7.05 -38.27
CA ILE A 322 -11.39 -6.48 -39.48
C ILE A 322 -11.17 -7.39 -40.70
N ALA A 323 -10.01 -8.04 -40.82
CA ALA A 323 -9.76 -9.01 -41.89
C ALA A 323 -10.67 -10.24 -41.76
N PHE A 324 -10.89 -10.75 -40.55
CA PHE A 324 -11.82 -11.83 -40.27
C PHE A 324 -13.27 -11.47 -40.66
N THR A 325 -13.77 -10.28 -40.30
CA THR A 325 -15.17 -9.90 -40.57
C THR A 325 -15.50 -9.86 -42.06
N LYS A 326 -14.51 -9.64 -42.93
CA LYS A 326 -14.66 -9.67 -44.40
C LYS A 326 -14.99 -11.06 -44.96
N LEU A 327 -14.78 -12.14 -44.20
CA LEU A 327 -15.11 -13.51 -44.61
C LEU A 327 -16.61 -13.83 -44.47
N LEU A 328 -17.35 -13.03 -43.69
CA LEU A 328 -18.70 -13.36 -43.23
C LEU A 328 -19.86 -13.02 -44.19
N PRO A 329 -19.87 -11.93 -44.98
CA PRO A 329 -21.09 -11.44 -45.66
C PRO A 329 -21.82 -12.46 -46.55
N ASN A 330 -21.08 -13.36 -47.19
CA ASN A 330 -21.65 -14.33 -48.13
C ASN A 330 -22.17 -15.61 -47.46
N ILE A 331 -21.80 -15.86 -46.20
CA ILE A 331 -22.10 -17.12 -45.49
C ILE A 331 -22.93 -16.92 -44.23
N LEU A 332 -22.87 -15.74 -43.60
CA LEU A 332 -23.56 -15.45 -42.34
C LEU A 332 -25.00 -15.00 -42.58
N ASP A 333 -25.95 -15.63 -41.90
CA ASP A 333 -27.36 -15.26 -41.91
C ASP A 333 -27.72 -14.41 -40.68
N LYS A 334 -27.26 -14.84 -39.50
CA LYS A 334 -27.54 -14.18 -38.23
C LYS A 334 -26.29 -14.01 -37.40
N VAL A 335 -26.22 -12.87 -36.71
CA VAL A 335 -25.22 -12.62 -35.67
C VAL A 335 -25.91 -12.03 -34.44
N THR A 336 -25.48 -12.45 -33.26
CA THR A 336 -25.84 -11.80 -32.01
C THR A 336 -24.61 -11.71 -31.14
N VAL A 337 -24.43 -10.55 -30.51
CA VAL A 337 -23.29 -10.25 -29.64
C VAL A 337 -23.80 -9.85 -28.27
N VAL A 338 -23.22 -10.44 -27.22
CA VAL A 338 -23.53 -10.10 -25.82
C VAL A 338 -22.23 -9.89 -25.07
N ASP A 339 -22.07 -8.70 -24.52
CA ASP A 339 -20.97 -8.36 -23.62
C ASP A 339 -21.47 -8.31 -22.18
N TYR A 340 -20.75 -8.96 -21.27
CA TYR A 340 -21.06 -8.86 -19.85
C TYR A 340 -19.82 -9.02 -18.99
N TRP A 341 -19.80 -8.25 -17.91
CA TRP A 341 -18.83 -8.47 -16.84
C TRP A 341 -19.24 -9.69 -16.02
N ILE A 342 -18.29 -10.60 -15.75
CA ILE A 342 -18.56 -11.73 -14.87
C ILE A 342 -18.92 -11.22 -13.47
N ASN A 343 -20.07 -11.66 -12.99
CA ASN A 343 -20.47 -11.58 -11.59
C ASN A 343 -20.50 -13.03 -11.07
N LYS A 344 -19.76 -13.33 -10.00
CA LYS A 344 -19.68 -14.67 -9.38
C LYS A 344 -20.40 -14.68 -8.05
#